data_AF-A0A950I8V9-F1
#
_entry.id   AF-A0A950I8V9-F1
#
_cell.length_a   1.000
_cell.length_b   1.000
_cell.length_c   1.000
_cell.angle_alpha   90.00
_cell.angle_beta   90.00
_cell.angle_gamma   90.00
#
_symmetry.space_group_name_H-M   'P 1'
#
loop_
_entity.id
_entity.type
_entity.pdbx_description
1 polymer ?
#
loop_
_entity_poly.entity_id
_entity_poly.type
_entity_poly.pdbx_seq_one_letter_code
_entity_poly.pdbx_strand_id
1 'polypeptide(L)'
;MKKLLVLLLVASLSQLASAATAEEDVAHYVEALNGPKPVRIKALDDLAWKGISDPRVFDPIEKAVLAELDPGASGGDRELVQQEIRALSFSGQSKYLDTLQKAAADMHYSRYGKTALNELYSYARWNPIISNRATWDPKNSDDDNRLLNMLHSSDLVLKRVAGKRVYFENKDPVVLEAVAADIKAEFRNKHSGDEADGLAWLVKGLGSSGDVQYRPLMEEVVAGAPDHEAVSHAKRVLDKYMPKS
;
A
#
# COMPACT_ATOMS: atom_id res chain seq x y z
N MET A 1 -51.51 29.94 -35.39
CA MET A 1 -50.80 30.43 -34.19
C MET A 1 -49.82 29.32 -33.77
N LYS A 2 -48.62 29.28 -34.35
CA LYS A 2 -47.32 29.64 -33.74
C LYS A 2 -47.10 29.15 -32.29
N LYS A 3 -46.28 28.09 -32.17
CA LYS A 3 -45.18 27.84 -31.19
C LYS A 3 -45.61 27.61 -29.72
N LEU A 4 -45.04 26.70 -28.93
CA LEU A 4 -43.62 26.39 -28.77
C LEU A 4 -43.49 25.01 -28.09
N LEU A 5 -42.72 24.09 -28.69
CA LEU A 5 -42.28 22.84 -28.06
C LEU A 5 -41.03 23.18 -27.23
N VAL A 6 -41.09 23.08 -25.91
CA VAL A 6 -39.92 23.27 -25.04
C VAL A 6 -39.25 21.91 -24.85
N LEU A 7 -38.15 21.70 -25.55
CA LEU A 7 -37.23 20.59 -25.33
C LEU A 7 -36.32 20.98 -24.14
N LEU A 8 -36.51 20.33 -22.99
CA LEU A 8 -35.61 20.44 -21.84
C LEU A 8 -34.38 19.56 -22.11
N LEU A 9 -33.32 20.20 -22.62
CA LEU A 9 -32.00 19.58 -22.74
C LEU A 9 -31.36 19.57 -21.35
N VAL A 10 -31.50 18.45 -20.62
CA VAL A 10 -30.72 18.23 -19.40
C VAL A 10 -29.29 17.91 -19.83
N ALA A 11 -28.44 18.92 -19.83
CA ALA A 11 -27.00 18.74 -19.94
C ALA A 11 -26.53 18.07 -18.64
N SER A 12 -26.38 16.75 -18.68
CA SER A 12 -25.60 16.01 -17.71
C SER A 12 -24.14 16.43 -17.87
N LEU A 13 -23.76 17.49 -17.14
CA LEU A 13 -22.37 17.79 -16.82
C LEU A 13 -21.85 16.58 -16.03
N SER A 14 -21.22 15.65 -16.75
CA SER A 14 -20.33 14.68 -16.15
C SER A 14 -19.25 15.48 -15.44
N GLN A 15 -19.41 15.70 -14.14
CA GLN A 15 -18.33 16.16 -13.28
C GLN A 15 -17.24 15.10 -13.43
N LEU A 16 -16.21 15.40 -14.23
CA LEU A 16 -14.95 14.71 -14.12
C LEU A 16 -14.53 14.90 -12.67
N ALA A 17 -14.65 13.84 -11.87
CA ALA A 17 -14.14 13.83 -10.52
C ALA A 17 -12.63 14.12 -10.65
N SER A 18 -12.22 15.31 -10.21
CA SER A 18 -10.80 15.63 -10.09
C SER A 18 -10.19 14.63 -9.11
N ALA A 19 -8.96 14.17 -9.37
CA ALA A 19 -8.17 13.47 -8.38
C ALA A 19 -8.21 14.25 -7.06
N ALA A 20 -8.35 13.56 -5.93
CA ALA A 20 -8.42 14.22 -4.62
C ALA A 20 -7.12 14.98 -4.41
N THR A 21 -7.14 16.16 -3.80
CA THR A 21 -5.95 16.94 -3.47
C THR A 21 -5.19 16.31 -2.30
N ALA A 22 -3.92 16.68 -2.12
CA ALA A 22 -3.15 16.23 -0.95
C ALA A 22 -3.79 16.68 0.37
N GLU A 23 -4.48 17.82 0.38
CA GLU A 23 -5.22 18.30 1.55
C GLU A 23 -6.47 17.45 1.82
N GLU A 24 -7.21 17.06 0.78
CA GLU A 24 -8.38 16.17 0.91
C GLU A 24 -7.97 14.77 1.40
N ASP A 25 -6.83 14.24 0.96
CA ASP A 25 -6.27 13.00 1.51
C ASP A 25 -6.04 13.14 3.02
N VAL A 26 -5.32 14.19 3.44
CA VAL A 26 -5.00 14.41 4.85
C VAL A 26 -6.28 14.56 5.67
N ALA A 27 -7.24 15.37 5.20
CA ALA A 27 -8.53 15.54 5.85
C ALA A 27 -9.28 14.22 6.01
N HIS A 28 -9.28 13.37 4.99
CA HIS A 28 -9.90 12.05 5.04
C HIS A 28 -9.31 11.17 6.16
N TYR A 29 -7.98 11.09 6.28
CA TYR A 29 -7.35 10.28 7.33
C TYR A 29 -7.51 10.89 8.73
N VAL A 30 -7.49 12.21 8.84
CA VAL A 30 -7.81 12.90 10.11
C VAL A 30 -9.23 12.54 10.56
N GLU A 31 -10.22 12.57 9.66
CA GLU A 31 -11.59 12.17 9.98
C GLU A 31 -11.68 10.68 10.34
N ALA A 32 -11.11 9.80 9.51
CA ALA A 32 -11.18 8.35 9.70
C ALA A 32 -10.55 7.88 11.02
N LEU A 33 -9.42 8.48 11.44
CA LEU A 33 -8.77 8.17 12.71
C LEU A 33 -9.61 8.60 13.93
N ASN A 34 -10.46 9.62 13.78
CA ASN A 34 -11.42 10.02 14.81
C ASN A 34 -12.72 9.19 14.79
N GLY A 35 -12.87 8.29 13.81
CA GLY A 35 -14.05 7.45 13.66
C GLY A 35 -14.11 6.25 14.62
N PRO A 36 -15.14 5.39 14.45
CA PRO A 36 -15.28 4.13 15.18
C PRO A 36 -14.07 3.21 15.00
N LYS A 37 -13.79 2.32 15.96
CA LYS A 37 -12.63 1.42 15.96
C LYS A 37 -12.38 0.72 14.60
N PRO A 38 -13.38 0.09 13.93
CA PRO A 38 -13.13 -0.57 12.65
C PRO A 38 -12.64 0.38 11.54
N VAL A 39 -13.16 1.61 11.51
CA VAL A 39 -12.75 2.64 10.55
C VAL A 39 -11.33 3.11 10.86
N ARG A 40 -11.01 3.32 12.13
CA ARG A 40 -9.67 3.70 12.59
C ARG A 40 -8.64 2.63 12.24
N ILE A 41 -8.91 1.36 12.54
CA ILE A 41 -8.02 0.24 12.22
C ILE A 41 -7.72 0.20 10.72
N LYS A 42 -8.77 0.30 9.89
CA LYS A 42 -8.60 0.35 8.44
C LYS A 42 -7.75 1.55 8.03
N ALA A 43 -7.98 2.73 8.60
CA ALA A 43 -7.20 3.93 8.30
C ALA A 43 -5.72 3.77 8.68
N LEU A 44 -5.41 3.19 9.85
CA LEU A 44 -4.03 2.92 10.29
C LEU A 44 -3.31 1.98 9.34
N ASP A 45 -3.98 0.91 8.90
CA ASP A 45 -3.43 -0.03 7.91
C ASP A 45 -3.22 0.65 6.56
N ASP A 46 -4.21 1.44 6.11
CA ASP A 46 -4.18 2.14 4.83
C ASP A 46 -2.95 3.06 4.68
N LEU A 47 -2.50 3.70 5.75
CA LEU A 47 -1.38 4.65 5.71
C LEU A 47 -0.08 4.06 5.12
N ALA A 48 0.12 2.74 5.18
CA ALA A 48 1.28 2.04 4.65
C ALA A 48 1.49 2.19 3.13
N TRP A 49 0.50 2.64 2.38
CA TRP A 49 0.61 2.82 0.92
C TRP A 49 0.04 4.15 0.42
N LYS A 50 -0.17 5.12 1.32
CA LYS A 50 -0.74 6.43 0.97
C LYS A 50 0.33 7.49 0.73
N GLY A 51 1.54 7.27 1.24
CA GLY A 51 2.65 8.22 1.11
C GLY A 51 2.46 9.47 1.96
N ILE A 52 1.60 9.43 2.98
CA ILE A 52 1.27 10.59 3.81
C ILE A 52 2.35 10.76 4.88
N SER A 53 2.82 12.00 5.04
CA SER A 53 3.78 12.39 6.09
C SER A 53 3.31 13.63 6.86
N ASP A 54 2.00 13.91 6.87
CA ASP A 54 1.46 15.10 7.52
C ASP A 54 1.28 14.90 9.03
N PRO A 55 1.89 15.74 9.89
CA PRO A 55 1.74 15.62 11.35
C PRO A 55 0.30 15.63 11.86
N ARG A 56 -0.65 16.23 11.13
CA ARG A 56 -2.08 16.23 11.52
C ARG A 56 -2.66 14.82 11.59
N VAL A 57 -2.11 13.88 10.82
CA VAL A 57 -2.49 12.46 10.83
C VAL A 57 -1.78 11.70 11.95
N PHE A 58 -0.48 11.96 12.15
CA PHE A 58 0.37 11.13 12.99
C PHE A 58 0.54 11.62 14.42
N ASP A 59 0.38 12.92 14.71
CA ASP A 59 0.47 13.46 16.08
C ASP A 59 -0.65 12.89 17.00
N PRO A 60 -1.90 12.72 16.54
CA PRO A 60 -2.92 12.02 17.32
C PRO A 60 -2.56 10.55 17.59
N ILE A 61 -1.93 9.86 16.62
CA ILE A 61 -1.48 8.47 16.77
C ILE A 61 -0.36 8.40 17.81
N GLU A 62 0.65 9.28 17.71
CA GLU A 62 1.73 9.38 18.71
C GLU A 62 1.18 9.59 20.11
N LYS A 63 0.22 10.51 20.26
CA LYS A 63 -0.42 10.79 21.55
C LYS A 63 -1.11 9.56 22.13
N ALA A 64 -1.81 8.78 21.31
CA ALA A 64 -2.46 7.54 21.74
C ALA A 64 -1.42 6.50 22.19
N VAL A 65 -0.35 6.30 21.42
CA VAL A 65 0.75 5.40 21.77
C VAL A 65 1.41 5.82 23.09
N LEU A 66 1.74 7.10 23.27
CA LEU A 66 2.37 7.59 24.49
C LEU A 66 1.49 7.42 25.74
N ALA A 67 0.17 7.57 25.60
CA ALA A 67 -0.76 7.35 26.70
C ALA A 67 -0.76 5.88 27.18
N GLU A 68 -0.55 4.94 26.25
CA GLU A 68 -0.52 3.50 26.53
C GLU A 68 0.85 2.99 27.00
N LEU A 69 1.91 3.73 26.71
CA LEU A 69 3.27 3.46 27.21
C LEU A 69 3.52 4.04 28.61
N ASP A 70 2.59 4.82 29.16
CA ASP A 70 2.69 5.34 30.53
C ASP A 70 2.62 4.16 31.54
N PRO A 71 3.56 4.04 32.49
CA PRO A 71 3.50 3.02 33.54
C PRO A 71 2.19 3.00 34.35
N GLY A 72 1.45 4.11 34.40
CA GLY A 72 0.14 4.21 35.05
C GLY A 72 -1.06 3.88 34.16
N ALA A 73 -0.86 3.52 32.89
CA ALA A 73 -1.94 3.24 31.95
C ALA A 73 -2.80 2.06 32.41
N SER A 74 -4.12 2.16 32.22
CA SER A 74 -5.08 1.11 32.60
C SER A 74 -5.07 -0.11 31.68
N GLY A 75 -4.17 -0.15 30.69
CA GLY A 75 -4.12 -1.16 29.64
C GLY A 75 -5.26 -0.98 28.64
N GLY A 76 -4.97 -0.30 27.54
CA GLY A 76 -5.89 -0.16 26.41
C GLY A 76 -5.97 -1.40 25.54
N ASP A 77 -6.60 -1.22 24.38
CA ASP A 77 -6.74 -2.27 23.39
C ASP A 77 -5.39 -2.59 22.75
N ARG A 78 -4.75 -3.66 23.23
CA ARG A 78 -3.40 -4.04 22.83
C ARG A 78 -3.26 -4.24 21.31
N GLU A 79 -4.30 -4.66 20.61
CA GLU A 79 -4.25 -4.81 19.15
C GLU A 79 -4.21 -3.44 18.47
N LEU A 80 -5.05 -2.51 18.92
CA LEU A 80 -5.06 -1.14 18.41
C LEU A 80 -3.71 -0.46 18.65
N VAL A 81 -3.13 -0.57 19.84
CA VAL A 81 -1.83 0.05 20.16
C VAL A 81 -0.72 -0.49 19.25
N GLN A 82 -0.73 -1.79 18.95
CA GLN A 82 0.23 -2.38 18.01
C GLN A 82 0.11 -1.77 16.60
N GLN A 83 -1.12 -1.55 16.14
CA GLN A 83 -1.37 -0.93 14.84
C GLN A 83 -0.98 0.54 14.85
N GLU A 84 -1.25 1.27 15.94
CA GLU A 84 -0.86 2.66 16.10
C GLU A 84 0.67 2.83 16.12
N ILE A 85 1.40 1.98 16.85
CA ILE A 85 2.88 1.96 16.86
C ILE A 85 3.40 1.73 15.44
N ARG A 86 2.83 0.76 14.72
CA ARG A 86 3.25 0.46 13.35
C ARG A 86 2.93 1.61 12.40
N ALA A 87 1.72 2.16 12.47
CA ALA A 87 1.27 3.28 11.64
C ALA A 87 2.16 4.52 11.84
N LEU A 88 2.63 4.76 13.06
CA LEU A 88 3.54 5.88 13.34
C LEU A 88 4.84 5.80 12.52
N SER A 89 5.33 4.58 12.23
CA SER A 89 6.48 4.41 11.34
C SER A 89 6.20 4.80 9.89
N PHE A 90 4.96 4.64 9.42
CA PHE A 90 4.58 4.97 8.04
C PHE A 90 4.65 6.47 7.75
N SER A 91 4.73 7.31 8.78
CA SER A 91 4.96 8.75 8.64
C SER A 91 6.30 9.07 7.96
N GLY A 92 7.32 8.23 8.15
CA GLY A 92 8.70 8.54 7.74
C GLY A 92 9.34 9.73 8.48
N GLN A 93 8.69 10.27 9.53
CA GLN A 93 9.16 11.48 10.20
C GLN A 93 10.01 11.17 11.43
N SER A 94 11.24 11.70 11.47
CA SER A 94 12.18 11.48 12.58
C SER A 94 11.68 12.01 13.94
N LYS A 95 10.69 12.93 13.96
CA LYS A 95 10.11 13.44 15.21
C LYS A 95 9.51 12.34 16.10
N TYR A 96 9.08 11.22 15.51
CA TYR A 96 8.46 10.12 16.25
C TYR A 96 9.47 9.06 16.73
N LEU A 97 10.76 9.26 16.46
CA LEU A 97 11.81 8.29 16.79
C LEU A 97 11.82 7.96 18.29
N ASP A 98 11.73 8.96 19.16
CA ASP A 98 11.76 8.78 20.61
C ASP A 98 10.58 7.95 21.10
N THR A 99 9.38 8.18 20.55
CA THR A 99 8.18 7.40 20.87
C THR A 99 8.35 5.94 20.44
N LEU A 100 8.88 5.69 19.25
CA LEU A 100 9.15 4.33 18.77
C LEU A 100 10.27 3.63 19.56
N GLN A 101 11.28 4.36 20.03
CA GLN A 101 12.31 3.83 20.93
C GLN A 101 11.73 3.44 22.29
N LYS A 102 10.83 4.24 22.86
CA LYS A 102 10.09 3.88 24.07
C LYS A 102 9.27 2.61 23.85
N ALA A 103 8.53 2.51 22.75
CA ALA A 103 7.79 1.29 22.40
C ALA A 103 8.72 0.08 22.21
N ALA A 104 9.92 0.28 21.67
CA ALA A 104 10.92 -0.79 21.47
C ALA A 104 11.54 -1.27 22.79
N ALA A 105 11.59 -0.41 23.81
CA ALA A 105 12.05 -0.73 25.16
C ALA A 105 10.94 -1.29 26.06
N ASP A 106 9.68 -1.05 25.72
CA ASP A 106 8.52 -1.55 26.47
C ASP A 106 8.38 -3.08 26.39
N MET A 107 8.07 -3.72 27.52
CA MET A 107 8.00 -5.18 27.62
C MET A 107 6.89 -5.80 26.76
N HIS A 108 5.77 -5.09 26.57
CA HIS A 108 4.61 -5.58 25.83
C HIS A 108 4.69 -5.26 24.34
N TYR A 109 5.38 -4.17 23.98
CA TYR A 109 5.43 -3.63 22.63
C TYR A 109 6.81 -3.70 21.97
N SER A 110 7.85 -4.22 22.64
CA SER A 110 9.24 -4.23 22.13
C SER A 110 9.39 -4.72 20.69
N ARG A 111 8.68 -5.80 20.34
CA ARG A 111 8.71 -6.35 18.97
C ARG A 111 8.19 -5.33 17.94
N TYR A 112 7.06 -4.70 18.23
CA TYR A 112 6.40 -3.75 17.33
C TYR A 112 7.19 -2.46 17.22
N GLY A 113 7.72 -1.94 18.34
CA GLY A 113 8.60 -0.78 18.33
C GLY A 113 9.87 -1.01 17.50
N LYS A 114 10.53 -2.18 17.62
CA LYS A 114 11.71 -2.52 16.81
C LYS A 114 11.39 -2.61 15.32
N THR A 115 10.27 -3.23 14.96
CA THR A 115 9.80 -3.26 13.55
C THR A 115 9.53 -1.85 13.04
N ALA A 116 8.78 -1.05 13.80
CA ALA A 116 8.44 0.33 13.44
C ALA A 116 9.69 1.22 13.27
N LEU A 117 10.73 1.05 14.09
CA LEU A 117 12.00 1.77 13.94
C LEU A 117 12.68 1.46 12.61
N ASN A 118 12.67 0.20 12.17
CA ASN A 118 13.24 -0.19 10.88
C ASN A 118 12.39 0.34 9.71
N GLU A 119 11.06 0.28 9.84
CA GLU A 119 10.13 0.78 8.82
C GLU A 119 10.23 2.30 8.66
N LEU A 120 10.42 3.07 9.73
CA LEU A 120 10.46 4.54 9.72
C LEU A 120 11.42 5.10 8.66
N TYR A 121 12.64 4.57 8.60
CA TYR A 121 13.64 5.04 7.63
C TYR A 121 13.30 4.69 6.18
N SER A 122 12.60 3.57 5.96
CA SER A 122 12.13 3.20 4.62
C SER A 122 11.00 4.11 4.17
N TYR A 123 10.03 4.40 5.04
CA TYR A 123 8.93 5.31 4.73
C TYR A 123 9.36 6.75 4.53
N ALA A 124 10.43 7.20 5.20
CA ALA A 124 11.05 8.50 4.90
C ALA A 124 11.49 8.62 3.42
N ARG A 125 11.95 7.51 2.81
CA ARG A 125 12.33 7.44 1.40
C ARG A 125 11.13 7.17 0.49
N TRP A 126 10.19 6.34 0.93
CA TRP A 126 9.08 5.87 0.11
C TRP A 126 7.95 6.88 -0.02
N ASN A 127 7.64 7.64 1.04
CA ASN A 127 6.51 8.56 1.02
C ASN A 127 6.55 9.56 -0.14
N PRO A 128 7.68 10.25 -0.42
CA PRO A 128 7.79 11.14 -1.57
C PRO A 128 7.58 10.45 -2.93
N ILE A 129 7.89 9.16 -3.03
CA ILE A 129 7.66 8.36 -4.25
C ILE A 129 6.17 8.05 -4.37
N ILE A 130 5.59 7.47 -3.32
CA ILE A 130 4.19 7.05 -3.28
C ILE A 130 3.29 8.26 -3.59
N SER A 131 3.49 9.38 -2.90
CA SER A 131 2.65 10.57 -3.01
C SER A 131 3.01 11.50 -4.16
N ASN A 132 3.92 11.12 -5.08
CA ASN A 132 4.32 11.99 -6.17
C ASN A 132 3.17 12.19 -7.17
N ARG A 133 2.44 13.29 -7.04
CA ARG A 133 1.30 13.62 -7.89
C ARG A 133 1.67 14.13 -9.28
N ALA A 134 2.94 14.48 -9.51
CA ALA A 134 3.40 14.97 -10.82
C ALA A 134 3.40 13.87 -11.90
N THR A 135 3.38 12.60 -11.49
CA THR A 135 3.38 11.42 -12.37
C THR A 135 1.98 10.81 -12.54
N TRP A 136 0.95 11.41 -11.96
CA TRP A 136 -0.39 10.83 -11.94
C TRP A 136 -1.08 10.99 -13.29
N ASP A 137 -1.70 9.91 -13.77
CA ASP A 137 -2.65 9.96 -14.88
C ASP A 137 -4.06 10.17 -14.29
N PRO A 138 -4.77 11.26 -14.66
CA PRO A 138 -6.11 11.54 -14.17
C PRO A 138 -7.17 10.50 -14.57
N LYS A 139 -6.84 9.56 -15.47
CA LYS A 139 -7.73 8.43 -15.81
C LYS A 139 -7.72 7.33 -14.75
N ASN A 140 -6.64 7.24 -13.98
CA ASN A 140 -6.45 6.22 -12.96
C ASN A 140 -6.97 6.75 -11.61
N SER A 141 -7.40 5.84 -10.73
CA SER A 141 -7.71 6.24 -9.36
C SER A 141 -6.45 6.71 -8.63
N ASP A 142 -6.62 7.48 -7.57
CA ASP A 142 -5.49 7.91 -6.73
C ASP A 142 -4.73 6.72 -6.13
N ASP A 143 -5.40 5.58 -5.88
CA ASP A 143 -4.75 4.37 -5.37
C ASP A 143 -3.97 3.63 -6.46
N ASP A 144 -4.49 3.59 -7.69
CA ASP A 144 -3.76 3.03 -8.83
C ASP A 144 -2.52 3.88 -9.13
N ASN A 145 -2.65 5.21 -9.12
CA ASN A 145 -1.51 6.11 -9.35
C ASN A 145 -0.41 5.94 -8.29
N ARG A 146 -0.76 5.76 -7.01
CA ARG A 146 0.22 5.44 -5.96
C ARG A 146 0.89 4.09 -6.18
N LEU A 147 0.12 3.07 -6.59
CA LEU A 147 0.67 1.75 -6.91
C LEU A 147 1.63 1.81 -8.10
N LEU A 148 1.24 2.52 -9.16
CA LEU A 148 2.10 2.75 -10.32
C LEU A 148 3.39 3.47 -9.92
N ASN A 149 3.34 4.48 -9.04
CA ASN A 149 4.55 5.12 -8.53
C ASN A 149 5.47 4.14 -7.79
N MET A 150 4.92 3.25 -6.96
CA MET A 150 5.70 2.23 -6.25
C MET A 150 6.35 1.22 -7.22
N LEU A 151 5.60 0.77 -8.22
CA LEU A 151 6.05 -0.16 -9.26
C LEU A 151 7.09 0.48 -10.18
N HIS A 152 6.99 1.77 -10.48
CA HIS A 152 8.01 2.46 -11.28
C HIS A 152 9.28 2.80 -10.51
N SER A 153 9.32 2.59 -9.19
CA SER A 153 10.54 2.82 -8.40
C SER A 153 11.62 1.78 -8.70
N SER A 154 12.89 2.11 -8.47
CA SER A 154 13.98 1.14 -8.52
C SER A 154 14.13 0.31 -7.24
N ASP A 155 13.28 0.54 -6.23
CA ASP A 155 13.38 -0.12 -4.92
C ASP A 155 12.48 -1.36 -4.89
N LEU A 156 13.09 -2.55 -4.99
CA LEU A 156 12.36 -3.82 -4.95
C LEU A 156 11.64 -4.07 -3.63
N VAL A 157 12.09 -3.46 -2.54
CA VAL A 157 11.42 -3.55 -1.24
C VAL A 157 10.16 -2.69 -1.23
N LEU A 158 10.14 -1.56 -1.93
CA LEU A 158 8.91 -0.78 -2.16
C LEU A 158 7.96 -1.51 -3.12
N LYS A 159 8.48 -2.13 -4.19
CA LYS A 159 7.70 -2.99 -5.10
C LYS A 159 7.04 -4.16 -4.38
N ARG A 160 7.69 -4.70 -3.34
CA ARG A 160 7.07 -5.70 -2.45
C ARG A 160 5.78 -5.19 -1.81
N VAL A 161 5.77 -3.94 -1.34
CA VAL A 161 4.57 -3.31 -0.74
C VAL A 161 3.45 -3.20 -1.78
N ALA A 162 3.79 -2.77 -3.01
CA ALA A 162 2.84 -2.77 -4.12
C ALA A 162 2.29 -4.17 -4.45
N GLY A 163 3.16 -5.18 -4.55
CA GLY A 163 2.75 -6.57 -4.81
C GLY A 163 1.80 -7.13 -3.74
N LYS A 164 2.04 -6.81 -2.46
CA LYS A 164 1.11 -7.13 -1.36
C LYS A 164 -0.25 -6.48 -1.55
N ARG A 165 -0.28 -5.18 -1.89
CA ARG A 165 -1.53 -4.44 -2.12
C ARG A 165 -2.32 -5.03 -3.29
N VAL A 166 -1.65 -5.36 -4.39
CA VAL A 166 -2.27 -6.00 -5.56
C VAL A 166 -2.88 -7.35 -5.19
N TYR A 167 -2.16 -8.16 -4.42
CA TYR A 167 -2.65 -9.46 -3.97
C TYR A 167 -3.99 -9.36 -3.22
N PHE A 168 -4.08 -8.44 -2.25
CA PHE A 168 -5.24 -8.34 -1.37
C PHE A 168 -6.39 -7.52 -1.96
N GLU A 169 -6.10 -6.39 -2.62
CA GLU A 169 -7.12 -5.34 -2.79
C GLU A 169 -7.15 -4.64 -4.15
N ASN A 170 -6.11 -4.73 -4.99
CA ASN A 170 -6.11 -4.02 -6.28
C ASN A 170 -5.78 -4.95 -7.46
N LYS A 171 -6.70 -5.05 -8.42
CA LYS A 171 -6.56 -5.88 -9.62
C LYS A 171 -6.89 -5.08 -10.89
N ASP A 172 -6.72 -3.76 -10.84
CA ASP A 172 -6.96 -2.92 -12.01
C ASP A 172 -6.00 -3.33 -13.15
N PRO A 173 -6.47 -3.45 -14.40
CA PRO A 173 -5.64 -3.85 -15.53
C PRO A 173 -4.35 -3.04 -15.67
N VAL A 174 -4.37 -1.71 -15.47
CA VAL A 174 -3.17 -0.87 -15.64
C VAL A 174 -2.10 -1.21 -14.60
N VAL A 175 -2.52 -1.56 -13.38
CA VAL A 175 -1.62 -1.96 -12.30
C VAL A 175 -1.07 -3.37 -12.56
N LEU A 176 -1.91 -4.30 -13.03
CA LEU A 176 -1.48 -5.65 -13.35
C LEU A 176 -0.46 -5.67 -14.51
N GLU A 177 -0.65 -4.83 -15.53
CA GLU A 177 0.31 -4.64 -16.62
C GLU A 177 1.66 -4.12 -16.10
N ALA A 178 1.65 -3.15 -15.19
CA ALA A 178 2.87 -2.64 -14.58
C ALA A 178 3.59 -3.72 -13.73
N VAL A 179 2.85 -4.50 -12.94
CA VAL A 179 3.40 -5.65 -12.20
C VAL A 179 4.03 -6.67 -13.15
N ALA A 180 3.35 -7.00 -14.26
CA ALA A 180 3.86 -7.94 -15.26
C ALA A 180 5.15 -7.42 -15.91
N ALA A 181 5.21 -6.13 -16.24
CA ALA A 181 6.41 -5.50 -16.77
C ALA A 181 7.59 -5.58 -15.80
N ASP A 182 7.35 -5.30 -14.51
CA ASP A 182 8.38 -5.42 -13.47
C ASP A 182 8.89 -6.85 -13.29
N ILE A 183 7.98 -7.84 -13.22
CA ILE A 183 8.38 -9.25 -13.16
C ILE A 183 9.26 -9.57 -14.35
N LYS A 184 8.85 -9.20 -15.57
CA LYS A 184 9.59 -9.48 -16.80
C LYS A 184 10.99 -8.86 -16.81
N ALA A 185 11.14 -7.67 -16.24
CA ALA A 185 12.42 -6.98 -16.12
C ALA A 185 13.35 -7.65 -15.09
N GLU A 186 12.79 -8.17 -14.00
CA GLU A 186 13.57 -8.54 -12.81
C GLU A 186 13.76 -10.04 -12.60
N PHE A 187 12.91 -10.90 -13.18
CA PHE A 187 12.86 -12.31 -12.74
C PHE A 187 14.13 -13.12 -13.01
N ARG A 188 14.97 -12.70 -13.96
CA ARG A 188 16.24 -13.37 -14.28
C ARG A 188 17.40 -12.93 -13.41
N ASN A 189 17.23 -11.81 -12.69
CA ASN A 189 18.26 -11.27 -11.83
C ASN A 189 18.33 -12.07 -10.52
N LYS A 190 19.53 -12.18 -9.96
CA LYS A 190 19.71 -12.80 -8.65
C LYS A 190 19.52 -11.74 -7.56
N HIS A 191 18.41 -11.87 -6.84
CA HIS A 191 18.08 -11.02 -5.69
C HIS A 191 18.38 -11.74 -4.38
N SER A 192 18.42 -11.00 -3.27
CA SER A 192 18.61 -11.59 -1.94
C SER A 192 17.79 -10.86 -0.88
N GLY A 193 17.48 -11.55 0.23
CA GLY A 193 16.74 -10.96 1.34
C GLY A 193 15.39 -10.38 0.92
N ASP A 194 15.14 -9.13 1.29
CA ASP A 194 13.88 -8.44 1.02
C ASP A 194 13.59 -8.21 -0.48
N GLU A 195 14.61 -8.14 -1.34
CA GLU A 195 14.45 -7.96 -2.78
C GLU A 195 13.89 -9.22 -3.45
N ALA A 196 14.38 -10.39 -3.02
CA ALA A 196 13.88 -11.69 -3.46
C ALA A 196 12.40 -11.88 -3.04
N ASP A 197 12.07 -11.54 -1.80
CA ASP A 197 10.69 -11.53 -1.31
C ASP A 197 9.82 -10.53 -2.10
N GLY A 198 10.39 -9.40 -2.53
CA GLY A 198 9.73 -8.44 -3.42
C GLY A 198 9.27 -9.05 -4.73
N LEU A 199 10.17 -9.73 -5.46
CA LEU A 199 9.82 -10.42 -6.70
C LEU A 199 8.74 -11.50 -6.46
N ALA A 200 8.86 -12.28 -5.39
CA ALA A 200 7.88 -13.31 -5.05
C ALA A 200 6.49 -12.71 -4.80
N TRP A 201 6.40 -11.55 -4.13
CA TRP A 201 5.14 -10.82 -3.92
C TRP A 201 4.56 -10.24 -5.20
N LEU A 202 5.38 -9.78 -6.14
CA LEU A 202 4.88 -9.34 -7.45
C LEU A 202 4.26 -10.52 -8.21
N VAL A 203 4.93 -11.67 -8.28
CA VAL A 203 4.41 -12.90 -8.90
C VAL A 203 3.09 -13.33 -8.24
N LYS A 204 3.05 -13.33 -6.91
CA LYS A 204 1.85 -13.67 -6.14
C LYS A 204 0.71 -12.67 -6.39
N GLY A 205 1.02 -11.37 -6.44
CA GLY A 205 0.07 -10.29 -6.73
C GLY A 205 -0.54 -10.45 -8.11
N LEU A 206 0.28 -10.61 -9.14
CA LEU A 206 -0.18 -10.79 -10.53
C LEU A 206 -1.06 -12.03 -10.66
N GLY A 207 -0.60 -13.17 -10.12
CA GLY A 207 -1.37 -14.42 -10.16
C GLY A 207 -2.66 -14.40 -9.33
N SER A 208 -2.82 -13.43 -8.42
CA SER A 208 -4.06 -13.24 -7.66
C SER A 208 -5.22 -12.73 -8.52
N SER A 209 -4.91 -12.10 -9.66
CA SER A 209 -5.91 -11.61 -10.60
C SER A 209 -6.74 -12.74 -11.21
N GLY A 210 -6.17 -13.94 -11.30
CA GLY A 210 -6.78 -15.06 -12.02
C GLY A 210 -6.76 -14.90 -13.53
N ASP A 211 -6.12 -13.85 -14.05
CA ASP A 211 -6.13 -13.57 -15.48
C ASP A 211 -5.14 -14.46 -16.24
N VAL A 212 -5.70 -15.31 -17.10
CA VAL A 212 -4.96 -16.31 -17.87
C VAL A 212 -4.02 -15.70 -18.91
N GLN A 213 -4.17 -14.41 -19.24
CA GLN A 213 -3.26 -13.73 -20.17
C GLN A 213 -1.82 -13.69 -19.65
N TYR A 214 -1.63 -13.74 -18.32
CA TYR A 214 -0.31 -13.73 -17.68
C TYR A 214 0.32 -15.12 -17.57
N ARG A 215 -0.35 -16.18 -18.02
CA ARG A 215 0.17 -17.55 -18.00
C ARG A 215 1.56 -17.68 -18.66
N PRO A 216 1.82 -17.13 -19.86
CA PRO A 216 3.15 -17.25 -20.49
C PRO A 216 4.26 -16.66 -19.62
N LEU A 217 4.01 -15.53 -18.96
CA LEU A 217 4.98 -14.91 -18.05
C LEU A 217 5.27 -15.82 -16.84
N MET A 218 4.25 -16.48 -16.28
CA MET A 218 4.45 -17.45 -15.19
C MET A 218 5.29 -18.65 -15.63
N GLU A 219 5.10 -19.15 -16.85
CA GLU A 219 5.92 -20.21 -17.44
C GLU A 219 7.38 -19.76 -17.61
N GLU A 220 7.61 -18.53 -18.07
CA GLU A 220 8.95 -17.94 -18.15
C GLU A 220 9.63 -17.84 -16.78
N VAL A 221 8.91 -17.40 -15.74
CA VAL A 221 9.42 -17.34 -14.36
C VAL A 221 9.83 -18.73 -13.88
N VAL A 222 8.99 -19.76 -14.08
CA VAL A 222 9.32 -21.13 -13.68
C VAL A 222 10.56 -21.67 -14.41
N ALA A 223 10.73 -21.32 -15.68
CA ALA A 223 11.84 -21.80 -16.49
C ALA A 223 13.17 -21.06 -16.22
N GLY A 224 13.14 -19.81 -15.77
CA GLY A 224 14.31 -18.93 -15.79
C GLY A 224 14.63 -18.16 -14.52
N ALA A 225 13.77 -18.14 -13.50
CA ALA A 225 14.03 -17.39 -12.29
C ALA A 225 15.00 -18.15 -11.34
N PRO A 226 16.05 -17.49 -10.82
CA PRO A 226 16.93 -18.10 -9.82
C PRO A 226 16.29 -18.13 -8.42
N ASP A 227 15.25 -17.33 -8.19
CA ASP A 227 14.55 -17.24 -6.91
C ASP A 227 13.52 -18.36 -6.73
N HIS A 228 13.72 -19.21 -5.73
CA HIS A 228 12.87 -20.38 -5.49
C HIS A 228 11.44 -20.02 -5.07
N GLU A 229 11.25 -18.93 -4.32
CA GLU A 229 9.92 -18.52 -3.87
C GLU A 229 9.09 -17.97 -5.03
N ALA A 230 9.66 -17.14 -5.90
CA ALA A 230 9.05 -16.68 -7.14
C ALA A 230 8.63 -17.87 -8.02
N VAL A 231 9.51 -18.88 -8.19
CA VAL A 231 9.19 -20.11 -8.93
C VAL A 231 8.04 -20.88 -8.26
N SER A 232 8.07 -21.05 -6.93
CA SER A 232 7.03 -21.73 -6.15
C SER A 232 5.67 -21.03 -6.28
N HIS A 233 5.66 -19.70 -6.27
CA HIS A 233 4.46 -18.90 -6.47
C HIS A 233 3.93 -19.02 -7.90
N ALA A 234 4.81 -18.92 -8.91
CA ALA A 234 4.42 -19.05 -10.30
C ALA A 234 3.82 -20.43 -10.61
N LYS A 235 4.40 -21.52 -10.10
CA LYS A 235 3.82 -22.88 -10.22
C LYS A 235 2.41 -22.96 -9.66
N ARG A 236 2.19 -22.46 -8.44
CA ARG A 236 0.85 -22.42 -7.82
C ARG A 236 -0.16 -21.59 -8.61
N VAL A 237 0.30 -20.57 -9.34
CA VAL A 237 -0.56 -19.78 -10.22
C VAL A 237 -0.93 -20.59 -11.46
N LEU A 238 0.05 -21.25 -12.10
CA LEU A 238 -0.19 -22.13 -13.26
C LEU A 238 -1.16 -23.27 -12.94
N ASP A 239 -1.04 -23.89 -11.77
CA ASP A 239 -1.95 -24.94 -11.30
C ASP A 239 -3.40 -24.46 -11.24
N LYS A 240 -3.63 -23.18 -10.92
CA LYS A 240 -4.99 -22.59 -10.88
C LYS A 240 -5.55 -22.29 -12.27
N TYR A 241 -4.69 -22.03 -13.25
CA TYR A 241 -5.11 -21.79 -14.63
C TYR A 241 -5.49 -23.07 -15.37
N MET A 242 -5.13 -24.24 -14.85
CA MET A 242 -5.58 -25.51 -15.38
C MET A 242 -6.99 -25.83 -14.88
N PRO A 243 -7.95 -26.16 -15.76
CA PRO A 243 -9.24 -26.67 -15.31
C PRO A 243 -9.02 -27.97 -14.53
N LYS A 244 -9.69 -28.11 -13.39
CA LYS A 244 -9.74 -29.40 -12.68
C LYS A 244 -10.45 -30.40 -13.60
N SER A 245 -9.71 -31.41 -14.04
CA SER A 245 -10.21 -32.57 -14.78
C SER A 245 -11.21 -33.38 -13.96
#